data_AF-A0A1W9QSC6-F1
#
_entry.id   AF-A0A1W9QSC6-F1
#
_cell.length_a   1.000
_cell.length_b   1.000
_cell.length_c   1.000
_cell.angle_alpha   90.00
_cell.angle_beta   90.00
_cell.angle_gamma   90.00
#
_symmetry.space_group_name_H-M   'P 1'
#
loop_
_entity.id
_entity.type
_entity.pdbx_description
1 polymer ?
#
loop_
_entity_poly.entity_id
_entity_poly.type
_entity_poly.pdbx_seq_one_letter_code
_entity_poly.pdbx_strand_id
1 'polypeptide(L)'
;RAAWAIKGVWEKNPELITPHLGRMRKALAGINQHGVKREFLKMISENPLPDDEGELGILLKYCFDWLANPLEPIAVRLHSMDILYKISKQIPEIIPELKTTIEVAMQEGSAGTVNKGRKMLKALC
;
A
#
# COMPACT_ATOMS: atom_id res chain seq x y z
N ARG A 1 3.83 16.07 -14.01
CA ARG A 1 3.07 17.33 -13.88
C ARG A 1 1.55 17.17 -14.07
N ALA A 2 1.04 16.11 -14.73
CA ALA A 2 -0.41 15.84 -14.83
C ALA A 2 -1.08 15.28 -13.54
N ALA A 3 -0.30 14.70 -12.61
CA ALA A 3 -0.85 14.07 -11.40
C ALA A 3 -1.57 15.04 -10.44
N TRP A 4 -1.27 16.35 -10.49
CA TRP A 4 -1.85 17.33 -9.56
C TRP A 4 -3.28 17.74 -9.91
N ALA A 5 -3.57 17.95 -11.20
CA ALA A 5 -4.93 18.31 -11.64
C ALA A 5 -5.92 17.18 -11.35
N ILE A 6 -5.44 15.96 -11.46
CA ILE A 6 -6.23 14.76 -11.27
C ILE A 6 -6.46 14.49 -9.76
N LYS A 7 -5.44 14.71 -8.92
CA LYS A 7 -5.53 14.57 -7.46
C LYS A 7 -6.64 15.42 -6.82
N GLY A 8 -6.82 16.67 -7.24
CA GLY A 8 -7.83 17.58 -6.68
C GLY A 8 -9.29 17.21 -7.03
N VAL A 9 -9.50 16.52 -8.15
CA VAL A 9 -10.83 16.00 -8.55
C VAL A 9 -11.14 14.70 -7.81
N TRP A 10 -10.12 13.88 -7.58
CA TRP A 10 -10.20 12.59 -6.91
C TRP A 10 -10.43 12.66 -5.41
N GLU A 11 -9.76 13.56 -4.69
CA GLU A 11 -9.99 13.76 -3.25
C GLU A 11 -11.43 14.21 -2.94
N LYS A 12 -12.14 14.76 -3.95
CA LYS A 12 -13.52 15.23 -3.82
C LYS A 12 -14.58 14.22 -4.27
N ASN A 13 -14.23 13.22 -5.09
CA ASN A 13 -15.17 12.26 -5.67
C ASN A 13 -14.56 10.85 -5.75
N PRO A 14 -14.45 10.13 -4.62
CA PRO A 14 -13.89 8.77 -4.59
C PRO A 14 -14.68 7.77 -5.43
N GLU A 15 -15.98 7.99 -5.64
CA GLU A 15 -16.86 7.13 -6.43
C GLU A 15 -16.42 6.97 -7.91
N LEU A 16 -15.80 8.01 -8.48
CA LEU A 16 -15.32 8.00 -9.88
C LEU A 16 -14.10 7.08 -10.09
N ILE A 17 -13.38 6.72 -9.03
CA ILE A 17 -12.15 5.92 -9.11
C ILE A 17 -12.45 4.44 -8.96
N THR A 18 -13.52 4.09 -8.23
CA THR A 18 -13.98 2.71 -8.00
C THR A 18 -13.91 1.81 -9.24
N PRO A 19 -14.43 2.19 -10.43
CA PRO A 19 -14.36 1.33 -11.62
C PRO A 19 -12.94 1.15 -12.18
N HIS A 20 -11.99 2.02 -11.84
CA HIS A 20 -10.62 1.97 -12.32
C HIS A 20 -9.66 1.26 -11.36
N LEU A 21 -10.05 1.03 -10.10
CA LEU A 21 -9.20 0.40 -9.09
C LEU A 21 -8.71 -0.98 -9.52
N GLY A 22 -9.56 -1.82 -10.11
CA GLY A 22 -9.16 -3.15 -10.58
C GLY A 22 -8.06 -3.10 -11.65
N ARG A 23 -8.19 -2.16 -12.60
CA ARG A 23 -7.14 -1.93 -13.63
C ARG A 23 -5.85 -1.42 -13.00
N MET A 24 -5.94 -0.54 -12.00
CA MET A 24 -4.78 -0.02 -11.29
C MET A 24 -4.04 -1.11 -10.50
N ARG A 25 -4.78 -1.99 -9.82
CA ARG A 25 -4.22 -3.14 -9.09
C ARG A 25 -3.45 -4.06 -10.02
N LYS A 26 -4.05 -4.46 -11.15
CA LYS A 26 -3.39 -5.29 -12.17
C LYS A 26 -2.18 -4.62 -12.81
N ALA A 27 -2.20 -3.28 -12.93
CA ALA A 27 -1.08 -2.53 -13.49
C ALA A 27 0.14 -2.44 -12.56
N LEU A 28 0.00 -2.73 -11.24
CA LEU A 28 1.11 -2.66 -10.28
C LEU A 28 2.34 -3.48 -10.72
N ALA A 29 2.11 -4.60 -11.41
CA ALA A 29 3.15 -5.49 -11.90
C ALA A 29 4.16 -4.85 -12.87
N GLY A 30 3.76 -3.80 -13.59
CA GLY A 30 4.58 -3.16 -14.61
C GLY A 30 5.09 -1.77 -14.24
N ILE A 31 4.78 -1.26 -13.04
CA ILE A 31 5.11 0.12 -12.69
C ILE A 31 6.53 0.17 -12.11
N ASN A 32 7.45 0.83 -12.84
CA ASN A 32 8.79 1.14 -12.35
C ASN A 32 8.93 2.58 -11.82
N GLN A 33 8.02 3.47 -12.19
CA GLN A 33 8.09 4.88 -11.79
C GLN A 33 7.59 5.09 -10.35
N HIS A 34 8.49 5.49 -9.45
CA HIS A 34 8.18 5.77 -8.04
C HIS A 34 6.99 6.72 -7.83
N GLY A 35 6.87 7.77 -8.65
CA GLY A 35 5.76 8.72 -8.56
C GLY A 35 4.40 8.09 -8.86
N VAL A 36 4.36 7.15 -9.81
CA VAL A 36 3.14 6.41 -10.18
C VAL A 36 2.82 5.37 -9.11
N LYS A 37 3.81 4.60 -8.63
CA LYS A 37 3.63 3.65 -7.51
C LYS A 37 2.97 4.32 -6.32
N ARG A 38 3.54 5.46 -5.88
CA ARG A 38 3.03 6.20 -4.72
C ARG A 38 1.57 6.61 -4.89
N GLU A 39 1.22 7.19 -6.05
CA GLU A 39 -0.12 7.69 -6.27
C GLU A 39 -1.14 6.55 -6.35
N PHE A 40 -0.78 5.45 -7.03
CA PHE A 40 -1.63 4.27 -7.14
C PHE A 40 -1.86 3.64 -5.77
N LEU A 41 -0.80 3.43 -5.01
CA LEU A 41 -0.90 2.88 -3.66
C LEU A 41 -1.69 3.80 -2.73
N LYS A 42 -1.50 5.13 -2.82
CA LYS A 42 -2.31 6.08 -2.05
C LYS A 42 -3.80 5.89 -2.35
N MET A 43 -4.18 5.92 -3.63
CA MET A 43 -5.57 5.73 -4.04
C MET A 43 -6.14 4.39 -3.59
N ILE A 44 -5.39 3.29 -3.75
CA ILE A 44 -5.82 1.97 -3.28
C ILE A 44 -5.96 1.94 -1.76
N SER A 45 -5.04 2.58 -1.02
CA SER A 45 -5.06 2.65 0.44
C SER A 45 -6.19 3.51 1.00
N GLU A 46 -6.77 4.43 0.20
CA GLU A 46 -7.90 5.28 0.62
C GLU A 46 -9.25 4.66 0.27
N ASN A 47 -9.28 3.64 -0.59
CA ASN A 47 -10.50 2.97 -1.03
C ASN A 47 -10.68 1.57 -0.40
N PRO A 48 -11.87 0.96 -0.52
CA PRO A 48 -12.09 -0.43 -0.15
C PRO A 48 -11.19 -1.41 -0.93
N LEU A 49 -10.82 -2.49 -0.25
CA LEU A 49 -10.12 -3.61 -0.87
C LEU A 49 -11.06 -4.36 -1.84
N PRO A 50 -10.52 -5.07 -2.85
CA PRO A 50 -11.35 -5.91 -3.71
C PRO A 50 -11.78 -7.17 -2.96
N ASP A 51 -12.95 -7.70 -3.29
CA ASP A 51 -13.37 -9.04 -2.86
C ASP A 51 -12.75 -10.16 -3.73
N ASP A 52 -12.13 -9.79 -4.86
CA ASP A 52 -11.48 -10.71 -5.79
C ASP A 52 -10.12 -11.20 -5.23
N GLU A 53 -10.00 -12.51 -5.02
CA GLU A 53 -8.78 -13.14 -4.49
C GLU A 53 -7.55 -12.93 -5.39
N GLY A 54 -7.73 -12.88 -6.71
CA GLY A 54 -6.65 -12.63 -7.65
C GLY A 54 -6.06 -11.23 -7.50
N GLU A 55 -6.92 -10.22 -7.34
CA GLU A 55 -6.51 -8.84 -7.05
C GLU A 55 -5.87 -8.70 -5.66
N LEU A 56 -6.37 -9.42 -4.65
CA LEU A 56 -5.74 -9.47 -3.32
C LEU A 56 -4.35 -10.10 -3.38
N GLY A 57 -4.17 -11.18 -4.12
CA GLY A 57 -2.87 -11.82 -4.33
C GLY A 57 -1.84 -10.90 -4.98
N ILE A 58 -2.26 -10.11 -5.97
CA ILE A 58 -1.41 -9.08 -6.59
C ILE A 58 -1.00 -8.03 -5.54
N LEU A 59 -1.97 -7.52 -4.76
CA LEU A 59 -1.67 -6.53 -3.73
C LEU A 59 -0.71 -7.06 -2.67
N LEU A 60 -0.93 -8.27 -2.16
CA LEU A 60 -0.07 -8.91 -1.17
C LEU A 60 1.37 -8.96 -1.67
N LYS A 61 1.58 -9.58 -2.85
CA LYS A 61 2.92 -9.75 -3.44
C LYS A 61 3.66 -8.41 -3.56
N TYR A 62 3.09 -7.44 -4.27
CA TYR A 62 3.79 -6.19 -4.54
C TYR A 62 3.92 -5.29 -3.31
N CYS A 63 2.94 -5.29 -2.40
CA CYS A 63 3.05 -4.49 -1.18
C CYS A 63 4.11 -5.06 -0.24
N PHE A 64 4.22 -6.38 -0.10
CA PHE A 64 5.31 -6.99 0.67
C PHE A 64 6.68 -6.71 0.04
N ASP A 65 6.82 -6.94 -1.27
CA ASP A 65 8.06 -6.66 -2.01
C ASP A 65 8.51 -5.20 -1.82
N TRP A 66 7.59 -4.25 -1.95
CA TRP A 66 7.92 -2.83 -1.81
C TRP A 66 8.15 -2.41 -0.36
N LEU A 67 7.45 -2.99 0.62
CA LEU A 67 7.67 -2.67 2.03
C LEU A 67 9.06 -3.13 2.49
N ALA A 68 9.46 -4.34 2.06
CA ALA A 68 10.75 -4.94 2.38
C ALA A 68 11.93 -4.30 1.65
N ASN A 69 11.70 -3.56 0.56
CA ASN A 69 12.77 -2.95 -0.22
C ASN A 69 13.20 -1.58 0.36
N PRO A 70 14.42 -1.43 0.92
CA PRO A 70 14.88 -0.15 1.46
C PRO A 70 15.12 0.92 0.40
N LEU A 71 15.27 0.54 -0.87
CA LEU A 71 15.45 1.46 -1.99
C LEU A 71 14.12 2.08 -2.47
N GLU A 72 12.97 1.51 -2.07
CA GLU A 72 11.69 2.11 -2.41
C GLU A 72 11.47 3.40 -1.60
N PRO A 73 10.83 4.42 -2.20
CA PRO A 73 10.54 5.66 -1.50
C PRO A 73 9.71 5.40 -0.25
N ILE A 74 9.98 6.16 0.82
CA ILE A 74 9.27 6.05 2.10
C ILE A 74 7.75 6.04 1.92
N ALA A 75 7.21 6.93 1.07
CA ALA A 75 5.76 6.99 0.83
C ALA A 75 5.19 5.71 0.19
N VAL A 76 5.94 5.05 -0.71
CA VAL A 76 5.53 3.76 -1.30
C VAL A 76 5.44 2.71 -0.21
N ARG A 77 6.50 2.59 0.60
CA ARG A 77 6.56 1.64 1.74
C ARG A 77 5.43 1.87 2.74
N LEU A 78 5.14 3.13 3.08
CA LEU A 78 4.08 3.47 4.03
C LEU A 78 2.68 3.15 3.49
N HIS A 79 2.40 3.37 2.21
CA HIS A 79 1.11 3.00 1.62
C HIS A 79 0.97 1.49 1.44
N SER A 80 2.05 0.78 1.09
CA SER A 80 2.07 -0.69 1.09
C SER A 80 1.72 -1.24 2.47
N MET A 81 2.29 -0.68 3.54
CA MET A 81 1.98 -1.05 4.92
C MET A 81 0.49 -0.84 5.27
N ASP A 82 -0.11 0.28 4.83
CA ASP A 82 -1.53 0.54 5.07
C ASP A 82 -2.44 -0.47 4.36
N ILE A 83 -2.10 -0.83 3.12
CA ILE A 83 -2.85 -1.81 2.34
C ILE A 83 -2.74 -3.19 2.99
N LEU A 84 -1.52 -3.63 3.33
CA LEU A 84 -1.31 -4.93 3.98
C LEU A 84 -2.06 -5.03 5.32
N TYR A 85 -2.10 -3.95 6.10
CA TYR A 85 -2.88 -3.91 7.33
C TYR A 85 -4.40 -4.01 7.09
N LYS A 86 -4.91 -3.42 6.00
CA LYS A 86 -6.32 -3.63 5.63
C LYS A 86 -6.57 -5.08 5.22
N ILE A 87 -5.66 -5.68 4.44
CA ILE A 87 -5.78 -7.07 4.00
C ILE A 87 -5.71 -8.00 5.20
N SER A 88 -4.85 -7.72 6.19
CA SER A 88 -4.70 -8.55 7.39
C SER A 88 -5.96 -8.61 8.26
N LYS A 89 -6.91 -7.68 8.08
CA LYS A 89 -8.23 -7.73 8.72
C LYS A 89 -9.18 -8.71 8.03
N GLN A 90 -8.99 -8.95 6.74
CA GLN A 90 -9.75 -9.93 5.96
C GLN A 90 -9.07 -11.32 5.99
N ILE A 91 -7.74 -11.32 6.03
CA ILE A 91 -6.86 -12.48 5.87
C ILE A 91 -5.87 -12.49 7.06
N PRO A 92 -6.28 -12.95 8.25
CA PRO A 92 -5.44 -12.87 9.45
C PRO A 92 -4.14 -13.69 9.40
N GLU A 93 -4.04 -14.68 8.50
CA GLU A 93 -2.86 -15.53 8.37
C GLU A 93 -1.60 -14.76 7.93
N ILE A 94 -1.75 -13.57 7.34
CA ILE A 94 -0.60 -12.75 6.92
C ILE A 94 -0.03 -11.91 8.08
N ILE A 95 -0.72 -11.83 9.23
CA ILE A 95 -0.31 -10.98 10.36
C ILE A 95 1.12 -11.30 10.82
N PRO A 96 1.54 -12.57 10.99
CA PRO A 96 2.90 -12.88 11.39
C PRO A 96 3.94 -12.35 10.40
N GLU A 97 3.72 -12.58 9.10
CA GLU A 97 4.61 -12.08 8.04
C GLU A 97 4.66 -10.55 8.02
N LEU A 98 3.50 -9.89 8.11
CA LEU A 98 3.40 -8.43 8.16
C LEU A 98 4.16 -7.83 9.35
N LYS A 99 4.08 -8.45 10.54
CA LYS A 99 4.86 -8.00 11.71
C LYS A 99 6.35 -8.06 11.41
N THR A 100 6.85 -9.18 10.91
CA THR A 100 8.26 -9.36 10.55
C THR A 100 8.70 -8.35 9.49
N THR A 101 7.93 -8.14 8.42
CA THR A 101 8.30 -7.17 7.38
C THR A 101 8.31 -5.73 7.92
N ILE A 102 7.37 -5.37 8.80
CA ILE A 102 7.36 -4.06 9.45
C ILE A 102 8.61 -3.88 10.31
N GLU A 103 9.00 -4.89 11.09
CA GLU A 103 10.20 -4.83 11.93
C GLU A 103 11.48 -4.63 11.10
N VAL A 104 11.63 -5.38 10.01
CA VAL A 104 12.74 -5.18 9.05
C VAL A 104 12.70 -3.77 8.47
N ALA A 105 11.53 -3.32 8.02
CA ALA A 105 11.37 -1.99 7.44
C ALA A 105 11.67 -0.85 8.43
N MET A 106 11.45 -1.08 9.72
CA MET A 106 11.79 -0.13 10.78
C MET A 106 13.29 -0.07 11.05
N GLN A 107 14.03 -1.18 10.93
CA GLN A 107 15.49 -1.20 11.11
C GLN A 107 16.20 -0.39 10.02
N GLU A 108 15.70 -0.46 8.80
CA GLU A 108 16.26 0.26 7.63
C GLU A 108 15.62 1.64 7.41
N GLY A 109 14.62 1.99 8.22
CA GLY A 109 13.71 3.10 7.98
C GLY A 109 14.10 4.40 8.67
N SER A 110 13.57 5.51 8.16
CA SER A 110 13.63 6.80 8.85
C SER A 110 12.82 6.81 10.16
N ALA A 111 13.03 7.80 11.02
CA ALA A 111 12.24 7.99 12.25
C ALA A 111 10.71 7.99 12.01
N GLY A 112 10.26 8.51 10.85
CA GLY A 112 8.85 8.47 10.46
C GLY A 112 8.34 7.06 10.16
N THR A 113 9.16 6.23 9.53
CA THR A 113 8.88 4.80 9.26
C THR A 113 8.81 4.02 10.58
N VAL A 114 9.76 4.26 11.49
CA VAL A 114 9.79 3.67 12.83
C VAL A 114 8.53 4.02 13.62
N ASN A 115 8.14 5.31 13.64
CA ASN A 115 6.97 5.76 14.40
C ASN A 115 5.67 5.12 13.88
N LYS A 116 5.49 5.06 12.55
CA LYS A 116 4.31 4.44 11.94
C LYS A 116 4.31 2.92 12.14
N GLY A 117 5.45 2.26 11.95
CA GLY A 117 5.61 0.82 12.19
C GLY A 117 5.24 0.42 13.61
N ARG A 118 5.70 1.15 14.63
CA ARG A 118 5.30 0.92 16.04
C ARG A 118 3.80 1.01 16.26
N LYS A 119 3.14 2.02 15.66
CA LYS A 119 1.67 2.17 15.76
C LYS A 119 0.95 1.00 15.12
N MET A 120 1.43 0.53 13.97
CA MET A 120 0.84 -0.59 13.23
C MET A 120 1.04 -1.91 13.98
N LEU A 121 2.24 -2.18 14.49
CA LEU A 121 2.51 -3.38 15.30
C LEU A 121 1.59 -3.45 16.52
N LYS A 122 1.35 -2.30 17.18
CA LYS A 122 0.41 -2.23 18.31
C LYS A 122 -1.04 -2.51 17.88
N ALA A 123 -1.43 -2.13 16.66
CA ALA A 123 -2.77 -2.39 16.13
C ALA A 123 -2.96 -3.83 15.61
N LEU A 124 -1.87 -4.55 15.37
CA LEU A 124 -1.83 -5.96 14.94
C LEU A 124 -1.68 -6.94 16.13
N CYS A 125 -1.61 -6.44 17.35
CA CYS A 125 -1.63 -7.22 18.59
C CYS A 125 -3.05 -7.29 19.14
#